data_AF-X1TX57-F1
#
_entry.id   AF-X1TX57-F1
#
_cell.length_a   1.000
_cell.length_b   1.000
_cell.length_c   1.000
_cell.angle_alpha   90.00
_cell.angle_beta   90.00
_cell.angle_gamma   90.00
#
_symmetry.space_group_name_H-M   'P 1'
#
loop_
_entity.id
_entity.type
_entity.pdbx_description
1 polymer ?
#
loop_
_entity_poly.entity_id
_entity_poly.type
_entity_poly.pdbx_seq_one_letter_code
_entity_poly.pdbx_strand_id
1 'polypeptide(L)' 'MFAQPAHGYTGGNSERGIGKYLSKNPDVRKELFIVSKASDARTVADVEKRLQTSLERMNTNYIDLYYGVHGL' A
#
# COMPACT_ATOMS: atom_id res chain seq x y z
N MET A 1 -7.51 -7.90 8.46
CA MET A 1 -6.35 -8.61 7.90
C MET A 1 -5.19 -7.62 7.83
N PHE A 2 -4.15 -7.78 8.66
CA PHE A 2 -2.96 -6.91 8.68
C PHE A 2 -1.99 -7.38 7.59
N ALA A 3 -1.86 -6.64 6.49
CA ALA A 3 -0.86 -6.93 5.46
C ALA A 3 0.36 -6.01 5.65
N GLN A 4 1.53 -6.59 5.92
CA GLN A 4 2.77 -5.86 6.14
C GLN A 4 3.24 -5.15 4.85
N PRO A 5 3.45 -3.83 4.86
CA PRO A 5 3.99 -3.08 3.74
C PRO A 5 5.47 -2.81 3.98
N ALA A 6 6.27 -3.85 4.21
CA ALA A 6 7.72 -3.69 4.30
C ALA A 6 8.29 -3.76 2.87
N HIS A 7 8.46 -2.59 2.26
CA HIS A 7 9.14 -2.38 0.98
C HIS A 7 10.61 -2.88 0.96
N GLY A 8 11.12 -3.45 2.06
CA GLY A 8 12.53 -3.81 2.23
C GLY A 8 12.95 -5.21 1.76
N TYR A 9 12.05 -6.15 1.45
CA TYR A 9 12.50 -7.52 1.11
C TYR A 9 11.86 -8.17 -0.14
N THR A 10 10.80 -7.60 -0.74
CA THR A 10 10.07 -8.25 -1.87
C THR A 10 9.56 -7.31 -2.97
N GLY A 11 10.09 -6.08 -3.09
CA GLY A 11 9.85 -5.23 -4.27
C GLY A 11 8.38 -4.83 -4.56
N GLY A 12 7.51 -4.83 -3.54
CA GLY A 12 6.08 -4.51 -3.70
C GLY A 12 5.20 -5.67 -4.17
N ASN A 13 5.69 -6.91 -4.13
CA ASN A 13 4.92 -8.09 -4.54
C ASN A 13 3.66 -8.31 -3.70
N SER A 14 3.67 -7.96 -2.41
CA SER A 14 2.47 -8.05 -1.56
C SER A 14 1.35 -7.12 -2.01
N GLU A 15 1.69 -5.88 -2.39
CA GLU A 15 0.72 -4.89 -2.90
C GLU A 15 0.09 -5.37 -4.20
N ARG A 16 0.90 -5.92 -5.12
CA ARG A 16 0.42 -6.53 -6.37
C ARG A 16 -0.48 -7.74 -6.13
N GLY A 17 -0.22 -8.52 -5.08
CA GLY A 17 -1.06 -9.64 -4.65
C GLY A 17 -2.44 -9.17 -4.20
N ILE A 18 -2.47 -8.12 -3.36
CA ILE A 18 -3.72 -7.46 -2.94
C ILE A 18 -4.47 -6.91 -4.16
N GLY A 19 -3.77 -6.26 -5.08
CA GLY A 19 -4.38 -5.73 -6.31
C GLY A 19 -5.05 -6.82 -7.15
N LYS A 20 -4.36 -7.95 -7.39
CA LYS A 20 -4.95 -9.11 -8.08
C LYS A 20 -6.19 -9.67 -7.38
N TYR A 21 -6.19 -9.69 -6.04
CA TYR A 21 -7.34 -10.16 -5.26
C TYR A 21 -8.52 -9.19 -5.36
N LEU A 22 -8.28 -7.88 -5.22
CA LEU A 22 -9.30 -6.83 -5.34
C LEU A 22 -9.87 -6.75 -6.76
N SER A 23 -9.05 -6.92 -7.81
CA SER A 23 -9.53 -6.98 -9.20
C SER A 23 -10.52 -8.13 -9.42
N LYS A 24 -10.35 -9.25 -8.71
CA LYS A 24 -11.26 -10.40 -8.79
C LYS A 24 -12.48 -10.27 -7.88
N ASN A 25 -12.39 -9.47 -6.83
CA ASN A 25 -13.42 -9.33 -5.79
C ASN A 25 -13.59 -7.84 -5.41
N PRO A 26 -14.09 -7.00 -6.34
CA PRO A 26 -14.12 -5.55 -6.14
C PRO A 26 -15.00 -5.13 -4.95
N ASP A 27 -16.10 -5.84 -4.72
CA ASP A 27 -17.05 -5.54 -3.64
C ASP A 27 -16.45 -5.68 -2.25
N VAL A 28 -15.43 -6.53 -2.10
CA VAL A 28 -14.78 -6.83 -0.82
C VAL A 28 -13.89 -5.67 -0.37
N ARG A 29 -13.55 -4.71 -1.26
CA ARG A 29 -12.74 -3.55 -0.89
C ARG A 29 -13.34 -2.80 0.30
N LYS A 30 -14.67 -2.65 0.36
CA LYS A 30 -15.37 -1.94 1.46
C LYS A 30 -15.32 -2.67 2.81
N GLU A 31 -14.98 -3.95 2.81
CA GLU A 31 -14.91 -4.80 4.00
C GLU A 31 -13.47 -4.94 4.53
N LEU A 32 -12.49 -4.49 3.75
CA LEU A 32 -11.09 -4.59 4.09
C LEU A 32 -10.55 -3.27 4.64
N PHE A 33 -9.84 -3.37 5.77
CA PHE A 33 -9.02 -2.28 6.30
C PHE A 33 -7.57 -2.48 5.84
N ILE A 34 -7.12 -1.67 4.88
CA ILE A 34 -5.80 -1.77 4.25
C ILE A 34 -4.87 -0.71 4.85
N VAL A 35 -3.69 -1.15 5.25
CA VAL A 35 -2.63 -0.29 5.78
C VAL A 35 -1.42 -0.39 4.87
N SER A 36 -0.81 0.74 4.50
CA SER A 36 0.49 0.78 3.81
C SER A 36 1.48 1.73 4.51
N LYS A 37 2.77 1.67 4.15
CA LYS A 37 3.80 2.56 4.71
C LYS A 37 4.85 2.96 3.68
N ALA A 38 5.24 4.23 3.71
CA ALA A 38 6.28 4.82 2.89
C ALA A 38 7.67 4.45 3.44
N SER A 39 8.08 3.18 3.32
CA SER A 39 9.42 2.77 3.79
C SER A 39 10.50 3.51 2.99
N ASP A 40 11.55 3.98 3.66
CA ASP A 40 12.69 4.70 3.05
C ASP A 40 12.31 6.00 2.32
N ALA A 41 11.13 6.58 2.59
CA ALA A 41 10.82 7.94 2.15
C ALA A 41 11.61 8.95 3.01
N ARG A 42 12.28 9.90 2.37
CA ARG A 42 13.09 10.92 3.06
C ARG A 42 12.48 12.32 2.94
N THR A 43 11.59 12.51 1.98
CA THR A 43 10.91 13.78 1.72
C THR A 43 9.41 13.56 1.60
N VAL A 44 8.62 14.62 1.78
CA VAL A 44 7.16 14.59 1.55
C VAL A 44 6.83 14.14 0.12
N ALA A 45 7.64 14.55 -0.86
CA ALA A 45 7.49 14.11 -2.25
C ALA A 45 7.72 12.60 -2.42
N ASP A 46 8.67 12.01 -1.68
CA ASP A 46 8.90 10.56 -1.70
C ASP A 46 7.71 9.80 -1.08
N VAL A 47 7.14 10.34 0.00
CA VAL A 47 5.94 9.78 0.65
C VAL A 47 4.78 9.75 -0.35
N GLU A 48 4.53 10.88 -1.01
CA GLU A 48 3.45 10.98 -2.00
C GLU A 48 3.66 10.02 -3.18
N LYS A 49 4.86 10.03 -3.77
CA LYS A 49 5.20 9.12 -4.88
C LYS A 49 5.00 7.65 -4.50
N ARG A 50 5.37 7.27 -3.27
CA ARG A 50 5.19 5.90 -2.78
C ARG A 50 3.73 5.57 -2.52
N LEU A 51 2.93 6.51 -2.00
CA LEU A 51 1.50 6.32 -1.83
C LEU A 51 0.85 6.02 -3.18
N GLN A 52 1.10 6.85 -4.19
CA GLN A 52 0.56 6.65 -5.54
C GLN A 52 0.98 5.28 -6.12
N THR A 53 2.27 4.93 -5.97
CA THR A 53 2.77 3.61 -6.39
C THR A 53 2.06 2.45 -5.68
N SER A 54 1.80 2.58 -4.38
CA SER A 54 1.08 1.58 -3.58
C SER A 54 -0.37 1.42 -4.05
N LEU A 55 -1.08 2.52 -4.29
CA LEU A 55 -2.46 2.54 -4.78
C LEU A 55 -2.59 1.86 -6.15
N GLU A 56 -1.70 2.21 -7.08
CA GLU A 56 -1.63 1.58 -8.40
C GLU A 56 -1.43 0.06 -8.31
N ARG A 57 -0.47 -0.39 -7.50
CA ARG A 57 -0.19 -1.84 -7.33
C ARG A 57 -1.34 -2.59 -6.68
N MET A 58 -2.02 -1.97 -5.73
CA MET A 58 -3.18 -2.54 -5.03
C MET A 58 -4.49 -2.37 -5.82
N ASN A 59 -4.47 -1.73 -7.00
CA ASN A 59 -5.65 -1.50 -7.83
C ASN A 59 -6.83 -0.92 -7.02
N THR A 60 -6.56 0.10 -6.22
CA THR A 60 -7.56 0.75 -5.38
C THR A 60 -7.25 2.24 -5.27
N ASN A 61 -8.29 3.06 -5.10
CA ASN A 61 -8.17 4.51 -5.07
C ASN A 61 -7.88 5.05 -3.66
N TYR A 62 -7.97 4.20 -2.63
CA TYR A 62 -7.73 4.62 -1.24
C TYR A 62 -7.22 3.46 -0.39
N ILE A 63 -6.56 3.81 0.71
CA ILE A 63 -6.19 2.92 1.82
C ILE A 63 -6.62 3.58 3.13
N ASP A 64 -6.85 2.76 4.14
CA ASP A 64 -7.49 3.19 5.38
C ASP A 64 -6.50 3.84 6.34
N LEU A 65 -5.22 3.45 6.27
CA LEU A 65 -4.14 4.08 7.01
C LEU A 65 -2.83 4.05 6.22
N TYR A 66 -2.12 5.17 6.19
CA TYR A 66 -0.81 5.28 5.57
C TYR A 66 0.23 5.82 6.54
N TYR A 67 1.27 5.04 6.82
CA TYR A 67 2.40 5.51 7.61
C TYR A 67 3.41 6.21 6.69
N GLY A 68 3.38 7.54 6.68
CA GLY A 68 4.26 8.37 5.85
C GLY A 68 5.71 8.45 6.33
N VAL A 69 6.00 8.08 7.58
CA VAL A 69 7.35 8.12 8.15
C VAL A 69 7.62 6.79 8.84
N HIS A 70 8.65 6.08 8.41
CA HIS A 70 9.20 4.95 9.14
C HIS A 70 10.65 5.27 9.48
N GLY A 71 10.88 5.74 10.71
CA GLY A 71 12.19 6.14 11.22
C GLY A 71 12.26 7.64 11.52
N LEU A 72 11.80 8.01 12.72
CA LEU A 72 12.53 8.98 13.54
C LEU A 72 13.49 8.19 14.43
#